data_AF-A0A444JHR1-F1
#
_entry.id   AF-A0A444JHR1-F1
#
_cell.length_a   1.000
_cell.length_b   1.000
_cell.length_c   1.000
_cell.angle_alpha   90.00
_cell.angle_beta   90.00
_cell.angle_gamma   90.00
#
_symmetry.space_group_name_H-M   'P 1'
#
loop_
_entity.id
_entity.type
_entity.pdbx_description
1 polymer ?
#
loop_
_entity_poly.entity_id
_entity_poly.type
_entity_poly.pdbx_seq_one_letter_code
_entity_poly.pdbx_strand_id
1 'polypeptide(L)'
;HYRIAPFDERYEQEASRKLVFSELYEASKQTANPWVFEPEYPGKSRIFDGRTGDPFEQPVIIGKPYILKLIHQVDDKIHGRSSGHYALVTQQPLRGRSKQGGQRVGEMEVWALEGFGVAHILQEMLTYKSDHIRARQEVLGTTIIGGTIPKPEDA
;
A
#
# COMPACT_ATOMS: atom_id res chain seq x y z
N HIS A 1 10.72 35.53 19.27
CA HIS A 1 10.40 35.09 17.90
C HIS A 1 11.70 35.00 17.10
N TYR A 2 12.25 33.80 16.90
CA TYR A 2 13.39 33.62 15.98
C TYR A 2 12.83 33.48 14.56
N ARG A 3 13.11 34.46 13.69
CA ARG A 3 12.88 34.36 12.25
C ARG A 3 14.20 33.89 11.65
N ILE A 4 14.25 32.61 11.26
CA ILE A 4 15.39 32.10 10.49
C ILE A 4 15.25 32.70 9.09
N ALA A 5 16.26 33.45 8.66
CA ALA A 5 16.31 33.94 7.28
C ALA A 5 16.41 32.72 6.33
N PRO A 6 15.60 32.67 5.26
CA PRO A 6 15.77 31.67 4.20
C PRO A 6 17.23 31.57 3.74
N PHE A 7 17.69 30.36 3.47
CA PHE A 7 19.09 30.06 3.16
C PHE A 7 19.63 30.85 1.95
N ASP A 8 18.74 31.11 0.98
CA ASP A 8 18.96 31.79 -0.30
C ASP A 8 19.06 33.32 -0.17
N GLU A 9 18.36 33.91 0.80
CA GLU A 9 18.38 35.35 1.08
C GLU A 9 19.72 35.85 1.66
N ARG A 10 20.65 34.94 2.01
CA ARG A 10 22.00 35.30 2.50
C ARG A 10 22.90 35.89 1.42
N TYR A 11 22.62 35.61 0.15
CA TYR A 11 23.39 36.15 -0.97
C TYR A 11 22.68 37.36 -1.56
N GLU A 12 21.43 37.20 -1.95
CA GLU A 12 20.56 38.26 -2.44
C GLU A 12 19.10 37.93 -2.14
N GLN A 13 18.25 38.95 -2.12
CA GLN A 13 16.80 38.75 -2.04
C GLN A 13 16.32 37.87 -3.22
N GLU A 14 15.63 36.77 -2.89
CA GLU A 14 15.10 35.77 -3.82
C GLU A 14 16.15 35.20 -4.81
N ALA A 15 17.40 34.99 -4.38
CA ALA A 15 18.50 34.52 -5.22
C ALA A 15 18.17 33.23 -6.00
N SER A 16 17.53 32.24 -5.36
CA SER A 16 17.12 30.99 -6.01
C SER A 16 16.11 31.23 -7.13
N ARG A 17 15.19 32.18 -6.96
CA ARG A 17 14.18 32.52 -7.96
C ARG A 17 14.83 33.13 -9.20
N LYS A 18 15.73 34.09 -9.01
CA LYS A 18 16.46 34.75 -10.11
C LYS A 18 17.20 33.73 -10.97
N LEU A 19 17.96 32.84 -10.33
CA LEU A 19 18.71 31.79 -11.01
C LEU A 19 17.79 30.84 -11.78
N VAL A 20 16.75 30.31 -11.13
CA VAL A 20 15.83 29.36 -11.78
C VAL A 20 15.08 30.02 -12.95
N PHE A 21 14.67 31.28 -12.81
CA PHE A 21 13.90 31.99 -13.84
C PHE A 21 14.76 32.30 -15.07
N SER A 22 16.03 32.69 -14.89
CA SER A 22 16.94 32.92 -16.02
C SER A 22 17.17 31.64 -16.81
N GLU A 23 17.43 30.53 -16.12
CA GLU A 23 17.64 29.22 -16.76
C GLU A 23 16.39 28.73 -17.50
N LEU A 24 15.20 28.86 -16.88
CA LEU A 24 13.94 28.47 -17.53
C LEU A 24 13.63 29.34 -18.75
N TYR A 25 13.93 30.64 -18.69
CA TYR A 25 13.75 31.55 -19.81
C TYR A 25 14.69 31.21 -20.97
N GLU A 26 15.96 30.92 -20.68
CA GLU A 26 16.92 30.45 -21.70
C GLU A 26 16.50 29.10 -22.28
N ALA A 27 16.07 28.15 -21.45
CA ALA A 27 15.57 26.86 -21.90
C ALA A 27 14.32 26.99 -22.79
N SER A 28 13.41 27.92 -22.48
CA SER A 28 12.24 28.22 -23.33
C SER A 28 12.66 28.75 -24.69
N LYS A 29 13.67 29.63 -24.76
CA LYS A 29 14.24 30.11 -26.03
C LYS A 29 14.88 29.01 -26.84
N GLN A 30 15.66 28.13 -26.20
CA GLN A 30 16.37 27.04 -26.88
C GLN A 30 15.42 25.98 -27.43
N THR A 31 14.37 25.64 -26.67
CA THR A 31 13.44 24.55 -27.03
C THR A 31 12.22 25.01 -27.84
N ALA A 32 12.04 26.32 -28.03
CA ALA A 32 10.85 26.94 -28.62
C ALA A 32 9.51 26.52 -27.98
N ASN A 33 9.56 26.02 -26.74
CA ASN A 33 8.39 25.56 -25.99
C ASN A 33 7.94 26.69 -25.04
N PRO A 34 6.76 27.30 -25.27
CA PRO A 34 6.27 28.40 -24.42
C PRO A 34 5.85 27.95 -23.02
N TRP A 35 5.46 26.68 -22.85
CA TRP A 35 5.05 26.12 -21.55
C TRP A 35 6.20 25.94 -20.55
N VAL A 36 7.46 26.03 -20.99
CA VAL A 36 8.63 25.91 -20.11
C VAL A 36 8.78 27.14 -19.20
N PHE A 37 8.34 28.30 -19.67
CA PHE A 37 8.42 29.56 -18.94
C PHE A 37 7.11 30.35 -19.05
N GLU A 38 6.24 30.20 -18.04
CA GLU A 38 5.08 31.07 -17.85
C GLU A 38 5.48 32.26 -16.97
N PRO A 39 5.28 33.53 -17.40
CA PRO A 39 5.74 34.70 -16.63
C PRO A 39 5.16 34.82 -15.23
N GLU A 40 3.91 34.39 -15.04
CA GLU A 40 3.24 34.40 -13.73
C GLU A 40 3.71 33.24 -12.84
N TYR A 41 4.01 32.08 -13.46
CA TYR A 41 4.30 30.82 -12.76
C TYR A 41 5.38 29.99 -13.48
N PRO A 42 6.65 30.41 -13.47
CA PRO A 42 7.68 29.76 -14.28
C PRO A 42 8.00 28.35 -13.76
N GLY A 43 8.16 27.42 -14.71
CA GLY A 43 8.34 26.01 -14.42
C GLY A 43 7.06 25.29 -13.96
N LYS A 44 5.92 26.00 -13.93
CA LYS A 44 4.60 25.45 -13.67
C LYS A 44 3.68 25.80 -14.82
N SER A 45 2.61 25.02 -14.95
CA SER A 45 1.56 25.28 -15.92
C SER A 45 0.19 25.05 -15.33
N ARG A 46 -0.79 25.76 -15.86
CA ARG A 46 -2.20 25.56 -15.52
C ARG A 46 -2.71 24.27 -16.14
N ILE A 47 -3.15 23.34 -15.30
CA ILE A 47 -3.75 22.07 -15.70
C ILE A 47 -5.27 22.19 -15.59
N PHE A 48 -5.99 21.37 -16.36
CA PHE A 48 -7.44 21.22 -16.26
C PHE A 48 -7.76 19.82 -15.72
N ASP A 49 -8.76 19.73 -14.84
CA ASP A 49 -9.25 18.45 -14.35
C ASP A 49 -9.94 17.68 -15.47
N GLY A 50 -9.44 16.49 -15.79
CA GLY A 50 -10.00 15.64 -16.84
C GLY A 50 -11.40 15.10 -16.56
N ARG A 51 -11.91 15.21 -15.32
CA ARG A 51 -13.26 14.77 -14.95
C ARG A 51 -14.31 15.87 -15.11
N THR A 52 -13.97 17.11 -14.75
CA THR A 52 -14.90 18.25 -14.71
C THR A 52 -14.68 19.23 -15.86
N GLY A 53 -13.46 19.34 -16.37
CA GLY A 53 -13.04 20.34 -17.33
C GLY A 53 -12.62 21.67 -16.70
N ASP A 54 -12.74 21.81 -15.39
CA ASP A 54 -12.39 23.04 -14.67
C ASP A 54 -10.86 23.16 -14.49
N PRO A 55 -10.30 24.39 -14.48
CA PRO A 55 -8.90 24.61 -14.17
C PRO A 55 -8.59 24.31 -12.69
N PHE A 56 -7.40 23.76 -12.40
CA PHE A 56 -6.92 23.69 -11.01
C PHE A 56 -6.74 25.09 -10.41
N GLU A 57 -7.00 25.23 -9.10
CA GLU A 57 -6.85 26.50 -8.38
C GLU A 57 -5.41 27.03 -8.39
N GLN A 58 -4.42 26.13 -8.44
CA GLN A 58 -3.00 26.45 -8.45
C GLN A 58 -2.29 25.78 -9.64
N PRO A 59 -1.29 26.44 -10.22
CA PRO A 59 -0.48 25.86 -11.31
C PRO A 59 0.44 24.77 -10.76
N VAL A 60 0.69 23.75 -11.58
CA VAL A 60 1.37 22.51 -11.20
C VAL A 60 2.65 22.36 -12.02
N ILE A 61 3.70 21.79 -11.41
CA ILE A 61 4.95 21.47 -12.12
C ILE A 61 4.72 20.27 -13.03
N ILE A 62 5.09 20.40 -14.29
CA ILE A 62 5.03 19.34 -15.30
C ILE A 62 6.44 19.07 -15.79
N GLY A 63 6.79 17.81 -15.97
CA GLY A 63 8.10 17.41 -16.48
C GLY A 63 8.07 16.03 -17.09
N LYS A 64 9.21 15.61 -17.61
CA LYS A 64 9.44 14.25 -18.12
C LYS A 64 10.32 13.49 -17.12
N PRO A 65 9.73 12.93 -16.05
CA PRO A 65 10.51 12.14 -15.10
C PRO A 65 10.94 10.82 -15.75
N TYR A 66 12.13 10.34 -15.38
CA TYR A 66 12.56 8.98 -15.69
C TYR A 66 12.14 8.04 -14.57
N ILE A 67 11.09 7.26 -14.79
CA ILE A 67 10.50 6.35 -13.80
C ILE A 67 10.85 4.91 -14.15
N LEU A 68 11.35 4.16 -13.17
CA LEU A 68 11.70 2.76 -13.32
C LEU A 68 10.62 1.84 -12.74
N LYS A 69 10.29 0.75 -13.45
CA LYS A 69 9.42 -0.32 -12.94
C LYS A 69 10.26 -1.34 -12.18
N LEU A 70 9.96 -1.55 -10.90
CA LEU A 70 10.59 -2.59 -10.10
C LEU A 70 9.99 -3.97 -10.40
N ILE A 71 10.78 -5.02 -10.16
CA ILE A 71 10.36 -6.42 -10.39
C ILE A 71 9.28 -6.89 -9.42
N HIS A 72 9.07 -6.19 -8.30
CA HIS A 72 8.13 -6.60 -7.26
C HIS A 72 6.68 -6.24 -7.61
N GLN A 73 6.04 -7.08 -8.42
CA GLN A 73 4.65 -6.88 -8.81
C GLN A 73 3.66 -7.45 -7.78
N VAL A 74 2.42 -6.94 -7.78
CA VAL A 74 1.36 -7.41 -6.88
C VAL A 74 1.00 -8.87 -7.20
N ASP A 75 0.97 -9.23 -8.47
CA ASP A 75 0.69 -10.59 -8.94
C ASP A 75 1.71 -11.61 -8.39
N ASP A 76 2.94 -11.17 -8.08
CA ASP A 76 3.97 -12.02 -7.48
C ASP A 76 3.80 -12.19 -5.95
N LYS A 77 2.96 -11.37 -5.33
CA LYS A 77 2.81 -11.30 -3.87
C LYS A 77 1.43 -11.71 -3.39
N ILE A 78 0.38 -11.53 -4.20
CA ILE A 78 -0.98 -11.90 -3.81
C ILE A 78 -1.09 -13.41 -3.65
N HIS A 79 -1.62 -13.83 -2.50
CA HIS A 79 -1.75 -15.22 -2.12
C HIS A 79 -2.99 -15.41 -1.24
N GLY A 80 -3.76 -16.45 -1.52
CA GLY A 80 -4.96 -16.82 -0.77
C GLY A 80 -5.06 -18.34 -0.65
N ARG A 81 -5.65 -18.81 0.45
CA ARG A 81 -5.83 -20.22 0.75
C ARG A 81 -7.19 -20.43 1.42
N SER A 82 -7.97 -21.40 0.92
CA SER A 82 -9.15 -21.92 1.61
C SER A 82 -8.80 -23.20 2.37
N SER A 83 -8.52 -24.29 1.66
CA SER A 83 -7.97 -25.55 2.18
C SER A 83 -6.70 -25.93 1.40
N GLY A 84 -5.90 -26.86 1.92
CA GLY A 84 -4.65 -27.24 1.27
C GLY A 84 -3.87 -28.27 2.08
N HIS A 85 -2.59 -28.44 1.76
CA HIS A 85 -1.74 -29.42 2.44
C HIS A 85 -1.36 -28.99 3.87
N TYR A 86 -1.14 -29.99 4.72
CA TYR A 86 -0.78 -29.85 6.14
C TYR A 86 0.55 -30.54 6.44
N ALA A 87 1.23 -30.09 7.48
CA ALA A 87 2.45 -30.73 7.96
C ALA A 87 2.15 -32.10 8.59
N LEU A 88 2.99 -33.09 8.32
CA LEU A 88 2.80 -34.46 8.83
C LEU A 88 2.82 -34.53 10.37
N VAL A 89 3.71 -33.75 11.00
CA VAL A 89 3.92 -33.81 12.45
C VAL A 89 2.95 -32.88 13.18
N THR A 90 2.98 -31.58 12.88
CA THR A 90 2.21 -30.59 13.64
C THR A 90 0.76 -30.46 13.17
N GLN A 91 0.40 -31.07 12.04
CA GLN A 91 -0.96 -30.98 11.46
C GLN A 91 -1.42 -29.55 11.13
N GLN A 92 -0.50 -28.57 11.20
CA GLN A 92 -0.74 -27.18 10.83
C GLN A 92 -0.62 -26.96 9.31
N PRO A 93 -1.30 -25.95 8.74
CA PRO A 93 -1.13 -25.54 7.36
C PRO A 93 0.35 -25.37 6.96
N LEU A 94 0.76 -25.91 5.81
CA LEU A 94 2.12 -25.68 5.31
C LEU A 94 2.41 -24.18 5.09
N ARG A 95 3.68 -23.79 5.12
CA ARG A 95 4.13 -22.43 4.82
C ARG A 95 4.53 -22.29 3.35
N GLY A 96 4.36 -21.09 2.81
CA GLY A 96 4.91 -20.66 1.52
C GLY A 96 3.91 -20.69 0.37
N ARG A 97 4.04 -19.72 -0.54
CA ARG A 97 3.12 -19.51 -1.66
C ARG A 97 3.04 -20.71 -2.60
N SER A 98 4.18 -21.32 -2.93
CA SER A 98 4.26 -22.48 -3.83
C SER A 98 3.50 -23.71 -3.33
N LYS A 99 3.25 -23.81 -2.02
CA LYS A 99 2.53 -24.91 -1.37
C LYS A 99 1.09 -24.54 -0.99
N GLN A 100 0.59 -23.42 -1.52
CA GLN A 100 -0.66 -22.81 -1.09
C GLN A 100 -0.71 -22.67 0.44
N GLY A 101 0.36 -22.13 1.01
CA GLY A 101 0.59 -22.13 2.45
C GLY A 101 -0.40 -21.25 3.22
N GLY A 102 -0.60 -21.56 4.50
CA GLY A 102 -1.38 -20.71 5.41
C GLY A 102 -0.61 -19.45 5.82
N GLN A 103 -1.34 -18.46 6.33
CA GLN A 103 -0.75 -17.30 6.97
C GLN A 103 -0.41 -17.63 8.42
N ARG A 104 0.73 -17.17 8.92
CA ARG A 104 1.08 -17.29 10.34
C ARG A 104 0.25 -16.29 11.13
N VAL A 105 -0.50 -16.80 12.10
CA VAL A 105 -1.04 -16.02 13.23
C VAL A 105 -0.03 -16.23 14.37
N GLY A 106 0.76 -15.20 14.66
CA GLY A 106 1.76 -15.24 15.72
C GLY A 106 1.20 -14.79 17.06
N GLU A 107 2.09 -14.77 18.06
CA GLU A 107 1.76 -14.37 19.43
C GLU A 107 1.22 -12.93 19.50
N MET A 108 1.80 -12.00 18.72
CA MET A 108 1.34 -10.62 18.67
C MET A 108 -0.08 -10.49 18.09
N GLU A 109 -0.42 -11.29 17.08
CA GLU A 109 -1.78 -11.32 16.54
C GLU A 109 -2.77 -11.98 17.50
N VAL A 110 -2.34 -12.98 18.27
CA VAL A 110 -3.15 -13.57 19.34
C VAL A 110 -3.46 -12.53 20.42
N TRP A 111 -2.46 -11.78 20.90
CA TRP A 111 -2.68 -10.69 21.86
C TRP A 111 -3.63 -9.63 21.34
N ALA A 112 -3.58 -9.31 20.04
CA ALA A 112 -4.52 -8.38 19.44
C ALA A 112 -5.96 -8.90 19.55
N LEU A 113 -6.20 -10.18 19.23
CA LEU A 113 -7.54 -10.80 19.34
C LEU A 113 -8.03 -10.89 20.79
N GLU A 114 -7.13 -11.19 21.72
CA GLU A 114 -7.42 -11.21 23.17
C GLU A 114 -7.78 -9.80 23.67
N GLY A 115 -7.05 -8.77 23.26
CA GLY A 115 -7.31 -7.38 23.64
C GLY A 115 -8.67 -6.86 23.15
N PHE A 116 -9.16 -7.36 22.01
CA PHE A 116 -10.52 -7.07 21.53
C PHE A 116 -11.60 -7.95 22.20
N GLY A 117 -11.23 -8.95 22.99
CA GLY A 117 -12.16 -9.87 23.65
C GLY A 117 -12.86 -10.84 22.70
N VAL A 118 -12.28 -11.14 21.53
CA VAL A 118 -12.93 -11.96 20.50
C VAL A 118 -12.60 -13.46 20.67
N ALA A 119 -13.12 -14.05 21.75
CA ALA A 119 -12.81 -15.42 22.15
C ALA A 119 -13.13 -16.47 21.06
N HIS A 120 -14.27 -16.34 20.38
CA HIS A 120 -14.67 -17.30 19.34
C HIS A 120 -13.77 -17.25 18.10
N ILE A 121 -13.37 -16.06 17.64
CA ILE A 121 -12.45 -15.94 16.49
C ILE A 121 -11.07 -16.47 16.87
N LEU A 122 -10.59 -16.16 18.08
CA LEU A 122 -9.32 -16.70 18.56
C LEU A 122 -9.36 -18.24 18.60
N GLN A 123 -10.43 -18.81 19.17
CA GLN A 123 -10.65 -20.26 19.17
C GLN A 123 -10.66 -20.82 17.74
N GLU A 124 -11.31 -20.15 16.79
CA GLU A 124 -11.33 -20.61 15.41
C GLU A 124 -9.95 -20.63 14.75
N MET A 125 -9.13 -19.60 14.99
CA MET A 125 -7.77 -19.52 14.46
C MET A 125 -6.87 -20.61 15.05
N LEU A 126 -7.05 -20.92 16.33
CA LEU A 126 -6.25 -21.93 17.04
C LEU A 126 -6.70 -23.37 16.77
N THR A 127 -7.98 -23.61 16.44
CA THR A 127 -8.54 -24.96 16.29
C THR A 127 -8.91 -25.27 14.83
N TYR A 128 -10.13 -24.92 14.41
CA TYR A 128 -10.71 -25.31 13.11
C TYR A 128 -9.84 -24.95 11.90
N LYS A 129 -9.13 -23.82 11.98
CA LYS A 129 -8.31 -23.27 10.89
C LYS A 129 -6.83 -23.67 10.98
N SER A 130 -6.43 -24.39 12.03
CA SER A 130 -5.05 -24.80 12.28
C SER A 130 -4.93 -26.33 12.29
N ASP A 131 -4.86 -26.94 13.48
CA ASP A 131 -4.38 -28.30 13.71
C ASP A 131 -5.47 -29.29 14.15
N HIS A 132 -6.65 -28.83 14.55
CA HIS A 132 -7.71 -29.73 15.01
C HIS A 132 -8.39 -30.47 13.84
N ILE A 133 -7.85 -31.65 13.50
CA ILE A 133 -8.21 -32.42 12.29
C ILE A 133 -9.71 -32.72 12.18
N ARG A 134 -10.33 -33.21 13.26
CA ARG A 134 -11.75 -33.64 13.24
C ARG A 134 -12.67 -32.44 13.00
N ALA A 135 -12.58 -31.45 13.88
CA ALA A 135 -13.34 -30.21 13.78
C ALA A 135 -13.18 -29.51 12.43
N ARG A 136 -11.98 -29.52 11.82
CA ARG A 136 -11.77 -28.98 10.47
C ARG A 136 -12.55 -29.72 9.39
N GLN A 137 -12.60 -31.05 9.45
CA GLN A 137 -13.37 -31.86 8.49
C GLN A 137 -14.88 -31.61 8.63
N GLU A 138 -15.36 -31.51 9.87
CA GLU A 138 -16.75 -31.17 10.17
C GLU A 138 -17.12 -29.77 9.69
N VAL A 139 -16.26 -28.76 9.92
CA VAL A 139 -16.46 -27.40 9.42
C VAL A 139 -16.58 -27.38 7.90
N LEU A 140 -15.72 -28.13 7.19
CA LEU A 140 -15.81 -28.20 5.73
C LEU A 140 -17.15 -28.80 5.27
N GLY A 141 -17.57 -29.93 5.86
CA GLY A 141 -18.85 -30.57 5.53
C GLY A 141 -20.06 -29.68 5.86
N THR A 142 -20.07 -29.08 7.06
CA THR A 142 -21.15 -28.18 7.50
C THR A 142 -21.25 -26.92 6.67
N THR A 143 -20.11 -26.36 6.23
CA THR A 143 -20.08 -25.17 5.36
C THR A 143 -20.70 -25.46 3.98
N ILE A 144 -20.46 -26.66 3.43
CA ILE A 144 -21.06 -27.09 2.15
C ILE A 144 -22.58 -27.28 2.29
N ILE A 145 -23.02 -27.85 3.41
CA ILE A 145 -24.44 -28.12 3.68
C ILE A 145 -25.20 -26.84 4.08
N GLY A 146 -24.49 -25.80 4.54
CA GLY A 146 -25.09 -24.56 5.05
C GLY A 146 -25.60 -24.69 6.50
N GLY A 147 -25.05 -25.63 7.27
CA GLY A 147 -25.41 -25.86 8.67
C GLY A 147 -24.63 -24.98 9.64
N THR A 148 -25.02 -25.03 10.92
CA THR A 148 -24.27 -24.38 12.01
C THR A 148 -22.97 -25.13 12.30
N ILE A 149 -21.86 -24.40 12.43
CA ILE A 149 -20.55 -24.98 12.75
C ILE A 149 -20.61 -25.58 14.16
N PRO A 150 -20.24 -26.86 14.33
CA PRO A 150 -20.24 -27.50 15.65
C PRO A 150 -19.16 -26.87 16.54
N LYS A 151 -19.47 -26.67 17.82
CA LYS A 151 -18.46 -26.27 18.80
C LYS A 151 -17.43 -27.40 18.94
N PRO A 152 -16.14 -27.10 19.16
CA PRO A 152 -15.17 -28.16 19.34
C PRO A 152 -15.40 -28.69 20.76
N GLU A 153 -15.97 -29.89 20.85
CA GLU A 153 -15.97 -30.66 22.09
C GLU A 153 -14.57 -31.29 22.18
N ASP A 154 -13.84 -30.99 23.26
CA ASP A 154 -12.44 -31.38 23.55
C ASP A 154 -11.33 -30.49 22.93
N ALA A 155 -11.25 -29.22 23.34
CA ALA A 155 -10.03 -28.39 23.21
C ALA A 155 -9.40 -28.14 24.58
#